data_AF-A0A962R358-F1
#
_entry.id   AF-A0A962R358-F1
#
_cell.length_a   1.000
_cell.length_b   1.000
_cell.length_c   1.000
_cell.angle_alpha   90.00
_cell.angle_beta   90.00
_cell.angle_gamma   90.00
#
_symmetry.space_group_name_H-M   'P 1'
#
loop_
_entity.id
_entity.type
_entity.pdbx_description
1 polymer ?
#
loop_
_entity_poly.entity_id
_entity_poly.type
_entity_poly.pdbx_seq_one_letter_code
_entity_poly.pdbx_strand_id
1 'polypeptide(L)'
;HRLLQTAIESLTCMTHRGGIAADGKTGDGCGLLMQMPDRFMRTLAQESFGVALAETYAVGQVFLGADPQRASAARQAMERALTDQGLSVLGWRKVPTDSSVCGEIALASLPVIEQVFVDAAGVAADVLSGKLFVARRKAEIANAADPDFYICSLSGKIIAYKGLVMPVDLPRFYLDLADARLETAICVFHQRFST
;
A
#
# COMPACT_ATOMS: atom_id res chain seq x y z
N HIS A 1 -10.73 15.33 -0.19
CA HIS A 1 -11.35 14.00 -0.04
C HIS A 1 -12.34 13.67 -1.18
N ARG A 2 -13.21 14.61 -1.60
CA ARG A 2 -14.23 14.39 -2.65
C ARG A 2 -13.79 13.59 -3.89
N LEU A 3 -12.62 13.91 -4.47
CA LEU A 3 -12.12 13.20 -5.65
C LEU A 3 -11.93 11.69 -5.41
N LEU A 4 -11.44 11.32 -4.24
CA LEU A 4 -11.29 9.91 -3.84
C LEU A 4 -12.64 9.21 -3.78
N GLN A 5 -13.64 9.85 -3.16
CA GLN A 5 -14.98 9.29 -3.07
C GLN A 5 -15.59 9.07 -4.46
N THR A 6 -15.43 10.02 -5.37
CA THR A 6 -15.86 9.86 -6.78
C THR A 6 -15.14 8.71 -7.49
N ALA A 7 -13.85 8.51 -7.23
CA ALA A 7 -13.09 7.39 -7.79
C ALA A 7 -13.57 6.03 -7.24
N ILE A 8 -13.86 5.95 -5.94
CA ILE A 8 -14.42 4.75 -5.29
C ILE A 8 -15.81 4.42 -5.84
N GLU A 9 -16.67 5.43 -6.01
CA GLU A 9 -17.99 5.27 -6.63
C GLU A 9 -17.86 4.76 -8.08
N SER A 10 -16.94 5.36 -8.85
CA SER A 10 -16.67 4.94 -10.23
C SER A 10 -16.16 3.49 -10.30
N LEU A 11 -15.28 3.10 -9.40
CA LEU A 11 -14.79 1.72 -9.27
C LEU A 11 -15.95 0.77 -8.94
N THR A 12 -16.85 1.15 -8.04
CA THR A 12 -18.04 0.37 -7.67
C THR A 12 -18.95 0.10 -8.87
N CYS A 13 -19.13 1.08 -9.76
CA CYS A 13 -19.88 0.93 -11.01
C CYS A 13 -19.24 -0.08 -11.99
N MET A 14 -17.98 -0.46 -11.80
CA MET A 14 -17.27 -1.47 -12.63
C MET A 14 -17.47 -2.91 -12.16
N THR A 15 -18.29 -3.17 -11.14
CA THR A 15 -18.52 -4.51 -10.58
C THR A 15 -18.97 -5.54 -11.64
N HIS A 16 -19.80 -5.13 -12.60
CA HIS A 16 -20.27 -5.98 -13.71
C HIS A 16 -19.16 -6.42 -14.69
N ARG A 17 -17.95 -5.84 -14.58
CA ARG A 17 -16.78 -6.18 -15.40
C ARG A 17 -15.71 -6.93 -14.61
N GLY A 18 -15.99 -7.25 -13.34
CA GLY A 18 -15.11 -8.03 -12.48
C GLY A 18 -15.50 -9.51 -12.43
N GLY A 19 -14.54 -10.37 -12.16
CA GLY A 19 -14.81 -11.76 -11.80
C GLY A 19 -15.12 -11.89 -10.31
N ILE A 20 -15.98 -12.86 -10.00
CA ILE A 20 -16.27 -13.31 -8.63
C ILE A 20 -15.77 -14.75 -8.56
N ALA A 21 -14.97 -15.04 -7.54
CA ALA A 21 -14.42 -16.37 -7.33
C ALA A 21 -15.50 -17.37 -6.89
N ALA A 22 -15.13 -18.65 -6.80
CA ALA A 22 -16.05 -19.74 -6.50
C ALA A 22 -16.76 -19.63 -5.13
N ASP A 23 -16.23 -18.81 -4.21
CA ASP A 23 -16.85 -18.55 -2.90
C ASP A 23 -17.98 -17.49 -2.96
N GLY A 24 -18.26 -16.92 -4.14
CA GLY A 24 -19.34 -15.95 -4.36
C GLY A 24 -19.12 -14.57 -3.72
N LYS A 25 -17.96 -14.34 -3.09
CA LYS A 25 -17.67 -13.11 -2.33
C LYS A 25 -16.31 -12.50 -2.69
N THR A 26 -15.30 -13.32 -2.93
CA THR A 26 -13.97 -12.85 -3.32
C THR A 26 -14.01 -12.34 -4.75
N GLY A 27 -13.58 -11.09 -4.96
CA GLY A 27 -13.37 -10.55 -6.30
C GLY A 27 -11.97 -10.86 -6.82
N ASP A 28 -11.80 -10.89 -8.15
CA ASP A 28 -10.51 -11.12 -8.82
C ASP A 28 -9.44 -10.05 -8.58
N GLY A 29 -9.82 -8.98 -7.91
CA GLY A 29 -8.96 -7.91 -7.43
C GLY A 29 -9.37 -6.53 -7.94
N CYS A 30 -9.35 -5.56 -7.03
CA CYS A 30 -9.52 -4.15 -7.34
C CYS A 30 -8.44 -3.31 -6.66
N GLY A 31 -8.32 -2.05 -7.07
CA GLY A 31 -7.47 -1.12 -6.36
C GLY A 31 -7.52 0.31 -6.87
N LEU A 32 -6.89 1.17 -6.08
CA LEU A 32 -6.70 2.59 -6.30
C LEU A 32 -5.20 2.89 -6.31
N LEU A 33 -4.75 3.68 -7.28
CA LEU A 33 -3.45 4.32 -7.31
C LEU A 33 -3.67 5.82 -7.16
N MET A 34 -3.25 6.37 -6.04
CA MET A 34 -3.48 7.78 -5.71
C MET A 34 -2.18 8.56 -5.79
N GLN A 35 -2.24 9.83 -6.18
CA GLN A 35 -1.20 10.77 -5.78
C GLN A 35 -1.09 10.75 -4.26
N MET A 36 0.14 10.82 -3.76
CA MET A 36 0.46 10.77 -2.34
C MET A 36 -0.40 11.78 -1.56
N PRO A 37 -1.25 11.33 -0.62
CA PRO A 37 -2.07 12.23 0.20
C PRO A 37 -1.20 12.83 1.31
N ASP A 38 -0.46 13.90 0.99
CA ASP A 38 0.62 14.45 1.84
C ASP A 38 0.16 14.76 3.27
N ARG A 39 -0.92 15.53 3.43
CA ARG A 39 -1.48 15.87 4.75
C ARG A 39 -1.80 14.62 5.58
N PHE A 40 -2.36 13.59 4.95
CA PHE A 40 -2.69 12.34 5.62
C PHE A 40 -1.43 11.61 6.08
N MET A 41 -0.42 11.47 5.20
CA MET A 41 0.82 10.77 5.53
C MET A 41 1.63 11.49 6.63
N ARG A 42 1.69 12.82 6.61
CA ARG A 42 2.31 13.61 7.69
C ARG A 42 1.61 13.39 9.03
N THR A 43 0.28 13.37 9.01
CA THR A 43 -0.51 13.12 10.22
C THR A 43 -0.25 11.71 10.76
N LEU A 44 -0.25 10.70 9.89
CA LEU A 44 0.03 9.31 10.27
C LEU A 44 1.45 9.13 10.81
N ALA A 45 2.44 9.82 10.26
CA ALA A 45 3.82 9.77 10.77
C ALA A 45 3.92 10.32 12.20
N GLN A 46 3.23 11.43 12.47
CA GLN A 46 3.15 12.00 13.81
C GLN A 46 2.41 11.06 14.78
N GLU A 47 1.28 10.48 14.37
CA GLU A 47 0.47 9.58 15.20
C GLU A 47 1.18 8.24 15.47
N SER A 48 1.90 7.69 14.49
CA SER A 48 2.51 6.36 14.57
C SER A 48 3.92 6.39 15.16
N PHE A 49 4.69 7.45 14.90
CA PHE A 49 6.11 7.50 15.23
C PHE A 49 6.51 8.73 16.07
N GLY A 50 5.61 9.70 16.28
CA GLY A 50 5.93 10.93 16.99
C GLY A 50 6.85 11.88 16.22
N VAL A 51 6.98 11.71 14.90
CA VAL A 51 7.94 12.43 14.05
C VAL A 51 7.21 13.21 12.94
N ALA A 52 7.67 14.44 12.69
CA ALA A 52 7.28 15.20 11.52
C ALA A 52 8.12 14.77 10.30
N LEU A 53 7.45 14.41 9.20
CA LEU A 53 8.14 14.08 7.94
C LEU A 53 8.88 15.31 7.39
N ALA A 54 10.05 15.11 6.79
CA ALA A 54 10.70 16.16 6.04
C ALA A 54 9.87 16.60 4.81
N GLU A 55 10.34 17.65 4.13
CA GLU A 55 9.76 18.09 2.86
C GLU A 55 9.74 16.94 1.83
N THR A 56 10.82 16.17 1.78
CA THR A 56 10.97 15.00 0.92
C THR A 56 10.92 13.72 1.74
N TYR A 57 9.94 12.88 1.44
CA TYR A 57 9.73 11.59 2.08
C TYR A 57 9.15 10.59 1.07
N ALA A 58 9.07 9.32 1.48
CA ALA A 58 8.38 8.29 0.73
C ALA A 58 7.61 7.35 1.65
N VAL A 59 6.61 6.68 1.06
CA VAL A 59 5.87 5.61 1.72
C VAL A 59 5.89 4.39 0.82
N GLY A 60 6.20 3.24 1.43
CA GLY A 60 6.08 1.94 0.79
C GLY A 60 4.83 1.22 1.29
N GLN A 61 3.90 0.86 0.40
CA GLN A 61 2.81 -0.07 0.70
C GLN A 61 3.31 -1.50 0.43
N VAL A 62 3.31 -2.35 1.45
CA VAL A 62 3.95 -3.66 1.40
C VAL A 62 3.00 -4.74 1.92
N PHE A 63 2.95 -5.85 1.21
CA PHE A 63 2.33 -7.09 1.65
C PHE A 63 3.43 -8.00 2.20
N LEU A 64 3.16 -8.57 3.37
CA LEU A 64 4.02 -9.50 4.09
C LEU A 64 3.23 -10.79 4.35
N GLY A 65 3.94 -11.92 4.46
CA GLY A 65 3.35 -13.19 4.85
C GLY A 65 2.82 -13.18 6.29
N ALA A 66 1.93 -14.12 6.60
CA ALA A 66 1.34 -14.28 7.94
C ALA A 66 2.34 -14.81 8.98
N ASP A 67 3.41 -15.50 8.55
CA ASP A 67 4.46 -15.99 9.43
C ASP A 67 5.29 -14.80 9.98
N PRO A 68 5.31 -14.58 11.32
CA PRO A 68 5.96 -13.40 11.89
C PRO A 68 7.48 -13.36 11.69
N GLN A 69 8.14 -14.52 11.59
CA GLN A 69 9.60 -14.59 11.42
C GLN A 69 9.98 -14.19 9.99
N ARG A 70 9.28 -14.73 8.99
CA ARG A 70 9.42 -14.35 7.58
C ARG A 70 9.07 -12.88 7.37
N ALA A 71 7.95 -12.40 7.93
CA ALA A 71 7.58 -10.99 7.87
C ALA A 71 8.65 -10.08 8.49
N SER A 72 9.26 -10.49 9.61
CA SER A 72 10.38 -9.75 10.22
C SER A 72 11.63 -9.74 9.33
N ALA A 73 11.99 -10.88 8.76
CA ALA A 73 13.14 -10.97 7.85
C ALA A 73 12.94 -10.10 6.60
N ALA A 74 11.72 -10.09 6.04
CA ALA A 74 11.36 -9.29 4.88
C ALA A 74 11.40 -7.79 5.17
N ARG A 75 10.89 -7.35 6.33
CA ARG A 75 11.02 -5.95 6.80
C ARG A 75 12.47 -5.54 6.92
N GLN A 76 13.30 -6.34 7.58
CA GLN A 76 14.73 -6.03 7.73
C GLN A 76 15.47 -5.99 6.39
N ALA A 77 15.13 -6.86 5.44
CA ALA A 77 15.71 -6.83 4.10
C ALA A 77 15.33 -5.55 3.35
N MET A 78 14.08 -5.11 3.47
CA MET A 78 13.62 -3.86 2.88
C MET A 78 14.26 -2.63 3.55
N GLU A 79 14.36 -2.62 4.88
CA GLU A 79 15.06 -1.58 5.65
C GLU A 79 16.51 -1.44 5.20
N ARG A 80 17.25 -2.56 5.14
CA ARG A 80 18.63 -2.58 4.64
C ARG A 80 18.73 -2.01 3.22
N ALA A 81 17.83 -2.43 2.33
CA ALA A 81 17.83 -1.93 0.95
C ALA A 81 17.58 -0.42 0.86
N LEU A 82 16.77 0.15 1.76
CA LEU A 82 16.52 1.59 1.86
C LEU A 82 17.72 2.34 2.46
N THR A 83 18.27 1.84 3.57
CA THR A 83 19.42 2.47 4.23
C THR A 83 20.68 2.44 3.36
N ASP A 84 20.87 1.38 2.57
CA ASP A 84 21.96 1.28 1.58
C ASP A 84 21.86 2.34 0.48
N GLN A 85 20.69 2.96 0.29
CA GLN A 85 20.51 4.10 -0.62
C GLN A 85 20.70 5.45 0.09
N GLY A 86 21.08 5.45 1.37
CA GLY A 86 21.23 6.64 2.19
C GLY A 86 19.89 7.26 2.60
N LEU A 87 18.83 6.45 2.69
CA LEU A 87 17.51 6.87 3.16
C LEU A 87 17.31 6.46 4.62
N SER A 88 16.48 7.20 5.36
CA SER A 88 16.19 6.90 6.76
C SER A 88 14.82 6.23 6.88
N VAL A 89 14.74 5.07 7.53
CA VAL A 89 13.46 4.42 7.82
C VAL A 89 12.95 4.89 9.17
N LEU A 90 11.77 5.51 9.18
CA LEU A 90 11.13 5.99 10.40
C LEU A 90 10.42 4.86 11.16
N GLY A 91 9.83 3.93 10.41
CA GLY A 91 9.15 2.78 10.98
C GLY A 91 8.10 2.19 10.05
N TRP A 92 7.43 1.17 10.59
CA TRP A 92 6.36 0.44 9.92
C TRP A 92 5.03 0.69 10.61
N ARG A 93 4.04 1.09 9.82
CA ARG A 93 2.65 1.26 10.26
C ARG A 93 1.83 0.11 9.72
N LYS A 94 1.18 -0.65 10.59
CA LYS A 94 0.15 -1.61 10.17
C LYS A 94 -1.04 -0.85 9.58
N VAL A 95 -1.45 -1.20 8.36
CA VAL A 95 -2.59 -0.55 7.71
C VAL A 95 -3.89 -1.11 8.33
N PRO A 96 -4.78 -0.24 8.84
CA PRO A 96 -6.02 -0.70 9.46
C PRO A 96 -6.95 -1.30 8.40
N THR A 97 -7.32 -2.56 8.62
CA THR A 97 -8.18 -3.32 7.71
C THR A 97 -9.30 -4.04 8.44
N ASP A 98 -10.43 -4.24 7.75
CA ASP A 98 -11.55 -5.08 8.20
C ASP A 98 -11.68 -6.29 7.27
N SER A 99 -11.23 -7.46 7.74
CA SER A 99 -11.27 -8.71 6.97
C SER A 99 -12.66 -9.37 6.94
N SER A 100 -13.66 -8.85 7.67
CA SER A 100 -15.03 -9.42 7.66
C SER A 100 -15.70 -9.33 6.29
N VAL A 101 -15.24 -8.41 5.43
CA VAL A 101 -15.72 -8.26 4.04
C VAL A 101 -15.04 -9.21 3.06
N CYS A 102 -14.00 -9.94 3.46
CA CYS A 102 -13.32 -10.90 2.59
C CYS A 102 -14.11 -12.22 2.48
N GLY A 103 -14.05 -12.86 1.31
CA GLY A 103 -14.46 -14.26 1.13
C GLY A 103 -13.39 -15.23 1.64
N GLU A 104 -13.71 -16.52 1.71
CA GLU A 104 -12.80 -17.56 2.22
C GLU A 104 -11.50 -17.64 1.40
N ILE A 105 -11.59 -17.45 0.08
CA ILE A 105 -10.43 -17.49 -0.83
C ILE A 105 -9.50 -16.29 -0.56
N ALA A 106 -10.07 -15.09 -0.43
CA ALA A 106 -9.31 -13.90 -0.07
C ALA A 106 -8.69 -14.00 1.33
N LEU A 107 -9.42 -14.56 2.31
CA LEU A 107 -8.92 -14.75 3.67
C LEU A 107 -7.74 -15.72 3.74
N ALA A 108 -7.80 -16.82 2.99
CA ALA A 108 -6.72 -17.82 2.95
C ALA A 108 -5.39 -17.26 2.41
N SER A 109 -5.45 -16.19 1.62
CA SER A 109 -4.30 -15.52 1.01
C SER A 109 -4.09 -14.09 1.51
N LEU A 110 -4.77 -13.69 2.60
CA LEU A 110 -4.75 -12.32 3.10
C LEU A 110 -3.35 -11.98 3.66
N PRO A 111 -2.62 -11.02 3.07
CA PRO A 111 -1.32 -10.64 3.59
C PRO A 111 -1.45 -9.78 4.85
N VAL A 112 -0.37 -9.70 5.62
CA VAL A 112 -0.18 -8.60 6.55
C VAL A 112 0.18 -7.36 5.74
N ILE A 113 -0.62 -6.31 5.87
CA ILE A 113 -0.48 -5.09 5.07
C ILE A 113 0.12 -3.99 5.93
N GLU A 114 1.30 -3.53 5.54
CA GLU A 114 2.04 -2.51 6.28
C GLU A 114 2.55 -1.40 5.35
N GLN A 115 2.78 -0.24 5.95
CA GLN A 115 3.39 0.92 5.32
C GLN A 115 4.74 1.21 5.96
N VAL A 116 5.80 1.20 5.17
CA VAL A 116 7.12 1.70 5.62
C VAL A 116 7.22 3.18 5.31
N PHE A 117 7.50 3.99 6.33
CA PHE A 117 7.72 5.42 6.21
C PHE A 117 9.21 5.70 6.10
N VAL A 118 9.59 6.45 5.06
CA VAL A 118 10.97 6.73 4.73
C VAL A 118 11.17 8.23 4.69
N ASP A 119 12.04 8.74 5.56
CA ASP A 119 12.48 10.11 5.52
C ASP A 119 13.66 10.27 4.55
N ALA A 120 13.63 11.36 3.79
CA ALA A 120 14.61 11.65 2.75
C ALA A 120 15.06 13.11 2.80
N ALA A 121 15.24 13.65 4.00
CA ALA A 121 15.74 14.99 4.23
C ALA A 121 17.04 15.25 3.45
N GLY A 122 17.09 16.37 2.72
CA GLY A 122 18.24 16.75 1.90
C GLY A 122 18.38 15.99 0.56
N VAL A 123 17.45 15.09 0.22
CA VAL A 123 17.42 14.40 -1.07
C VAL A 123 16.39 15.05 -1.98
N ALA A 124 16.81 15.55 -3.15
CA ALA A 124 15.90 16.10 -4.14
C ALA A 124 14.87 15.06 -4.63
N ALA A 125 13.64 15.48 -4.91
CA ALA A 125 12.51 14.58 -5.20
C ALA A 125 12.68 13.75 -6.49
N ASP A 126 13.39 14.30 -7.48
CA ASP A 126 13.77 13.61 -8.71
C ASP A 126 14.82 12.51 -8.46
N VAL A 127 15.82 12.80 -7.61
CA VAL A 127 16.82 11.82 -7.17
C VAL A 127 16.21 10.73 -6.30
N LEU A 128 15.27 11.09 -5.43
CA LEU A 128 14.59 10.16 -4.52
C LEU A 128 13.92 9.01 -5.30
N SER A 129 13.29 9.31 -6.43
CA SER A 129 12.61 8.30 -7.25
C SER A 129 13.57 7.20 -7.74
N GLY A 130 14.79 7.59 -8.15
CA GLY A 130 15.84 6.64 -8.56
C GLY A 130 16.34 5.78 -7.40
N LYS A 131 16.59 6.40 -6.22
CA LYS A 131 16.99 5.67 -5.01
C LYS A 131 15.93 4.65 -4.58
N LEU A 132 14.66 5.03 -4.56
CA LEU A 132 13.55 4.12 -4.20
C LEU A 132 13.41 2.98 -5.21
N PHE A 133 13.64 3.23 -6.51
CA PHE A 133 13.64 2.18 -7.52
C PHE A 133 14.74 1.13 -7.25
N VAL A 134 15.97 1.58 -6.96
CA VAL A 134 17.08 0.68 -6.62
C VAL A 134 16.80 -0.09 -5.33
N ALA A 135 16.33 0.61 -4.28
CA ALA A 135 15.97 -0.02 -3.01
C ALA A 135 14.88 -1.10 -3.20
N ARG A 136 13.83 -0.79 -3.97
CA ARG A 136 12.77 -1.75 -4.32
C ARG A 136 13.34 -3.00 -4.97
N ARG A 137 14.18 -2.84 -6.01
CA ARG A 137 14.78 -3.98 -6.73
C ARG A 137 15.66 -4.83 -5.82
N LYS A 138 16.46 -4.20 -4.96
CA LYS A 138 17.29 -4.92 -3.99
C LYS A 138 16.46 -5.67 -2.94
N ALA A 139 15.39 -5.05 -2.43
CA ALA A 139 14.47 -5.69 -1.50
C ALA A 139 13.75 -6.89 -2.14
N GLU A 140 13.28 -6.76 -3.39
CA GLU A 140 12.68 -7.86 -4.17
C GLU A 140 13.67 -9.03 -4.35
N ILE A 141 14.93 -8.76 -4.66
CA ILE A 141 15.97 -9.80 -4.79
C ILE A 141 16.25 -10.46 -3.45
N ALA A 142 16.41 -9.69 -2.38
CA ALA A 142 16.71 -10.20 -1.05
C ALA A 142 15.57 -11.09 -0.50
N ASN A 143 14.32 -10.81 -0.90
CA ASN A 143 13.13 -11.54 -0.51
C ASN A 143 12.64 -12.51 -1.60
N ALA A 144 13.45 -12.87 -2.60
CA ALA A 144 13.00 -13.69 -3.73
C ALA A 144 12.51 -15.09 -3.34
N ALA A 145 12.93 -15.61 -2.17
CA ALA A 145 12.47 -16.88 -1.62
C ALA A 145 11.15 -16.77 -0.83
N ASP A 146 10.65 -15.56 -0.60
CA ASP A 146 9.41 -15.29 0.10
C ASP A 146 8.29 -14.97 -0.90
N PRO A 147 7.40 -15.93 -1.24
CA PRO A 147 6.33 -15.70 -2.21
C PRO A 147 5.25 -14.71 -1.74
N ASP A 148 5.19 -14.42 -0.44
CA ASP A 148 4.16 -13.55 0.16
C ASP A 148 4.63 -12.09 0.25
N PHE A 149 5.94 -11.84 0.08
CA PHE A 149 6.50 -10.49 0.05
C PHE A 149 6.20 -9.78 -1.27
N TYR A 150 5.47 -8.67 -1.19
CA TYR A 150 5.17 -7.89 -2.38
C TYR A 150 5.08 -6.38 -2.10
N ILE A 151 5.86 -5.60 -2.84
CA ILE A 151 5.84 -4.13 -2.75
C ILE A 151 4.79 -3.59 -3.74
N CYS A 152 3.65 -3.16 -3.21
CA CYS A 152 2.55 -2.60 -4.01
C CYS A 152 2.91 -1.25 -4.63
N SER A 153 3.57 -0.40 -3.84
CA SER A 153 4.11 0.88 -4.27
C SER A 153 5.22 1.28 -3.32
N LEU A 154 6.28 1.93 -3.82
CA LEU A 154 7.31 2.59 -3.01
C LEU A 154 7.66 3.90 -3.69
N SER A 155 7.15 5.02 -3.17
CA SER A 155 7.23 6.30 -3.87
C SER A 155 7.04 7.48 -2.90
N GLY A 156 7.59 8.64 -3.27
CA GLY A 156 7.24 9.94 -2.68
C GLY A 156 6.09 10.66 -3.40
N LYS A 157 5.55 10.08 -4.49
CA LYS A 157 4.54 10.74 -5.34
C LYS A 157 3.21 10.02 -5.40
N ILE A 158 3.19 8.71 -5.19
CA ILE A 158 1.99 7.88 -5.32
C ILE A 158 1.92 6.81 -4.23
N ILE A 159 0.71 6.33 -3.96
CA ILE A 159 0.48 5.16 -3.10
C ILE A 159 -0.64 4.28 -3.66
N ALA A 160 -0.48 2.97 -3.55
CA ALA A 160 -1.45 1.98 -4.01
C ALA A 160 -2.22 1.35 -2.84
N TYR A 161 -3.56 1.33 -2.94
CA TYR A 161 -4.44 0.54 -2.09
C TYR A 161 -5.16 -0.49 -2.96
N LYS A 162 -4.83 -1.77 -2.84
CA LYS A 162 -5.40 -2.83 -3.67
C LYS A 162 -5.60 -4.12 -2.88
N GLY A 163 -6.43 -5.02 -3.36
CA GLY A 163 -6.68 -6.30 -2.70
C GLY A 163 -7.63 -7.20 -3.47
N LEU A 164 -7.73 -8.45 -3.03
CA LEU A 164 -8.67 -9.46 -3.54
C LEU A 164 -10.06 -9.28 -2.91
N VAL A 165 -10.68 -8.13 -3.18
CA VAL A 165 -12.02 -7.78 -2.71
C VAL A 165 -12.84 -7.22 -3.86
N MET A 166 -14.16 -7.24 -3.71
CA MET A 166 -15.06 -6.59 -4.65
C MET A 166 -14.88 -5.06 -4.60
N PRO A 167 -15.06 -4.35 -5.73
CA PRO A 167 -15.03 -2.89 -5.79
C PRO A 167 -15.77 -2.18 -4.66
N VAL A 168 -16.98 -2.63 -4.36
CA VAL A 168 -17.86 -2.05 -3.32
C VAL A 168 -17.31 -2.24 -1.90
N ASP A 169 -16.51 -3.28 -1.69
CA ASP A 169 -15.96 -3.64 -0.38
C ASP A 169 -14.57 -3.07 -0.15
N LEU A 170 -13.87 -2.56 -1.17
CA LEU A 170 -12.56 -1.91 -1.01
C LEU A 170 -12.53 -0.80 0.07
N PRO A 171 -13.48 0.17 0.11
CA PRO A 171 -13.51 1.18 1.17
C PRO A 171 -13.89 0.63 2.55
N ARG A 172 -14.52 -0.55 2.60
CA ARG A 172 -14.83 -1.24 3.88
C ARG A 172 -13.62 -2.02 4.37
N PHE A 173 -12.88 -2.64 3.45
CA PHE A 173 -11.67 -3.39 3.75
C PHE A 173 -10.54 -2.48 4.23
N TYR A 174 -10.24 -1.38 3.54
CA TYR A 174 -9.22 -0.42 3.95
C TYR A 174 -9.82 0.76 4.71
N LEU A 175 -9.68 0.76 6.03
CA LEU A 175 -10.32 1.76 6.90
C LEU A 175 -9.77 3.18 6.69
N ASP A 176 -8.53 3.30 6.20
CA ASP A 176 -7.93 4.59 5.80
C ASP A 176 -8.75 5.33 4.74
N LEU A 177 -9.45 4.59 3.85
CA LEU A 177 -10.20 5.21 2.75
C LEU A 177 -11.43 6.00 3.23
N ALA A 178 -11.87 5.78 4.47
CA ALA A 178 -12.94 6.54 5.11
C ALA A 178 -12.43 7.81 5.82
N ASP A 179 -11.11 8.00 5.96
CA ASP A 179 -10.55 9.16 6.62
C ASP A 179 -10.62 10.40 5.72
N ALA A 180 -11.36 11.43 6.17
CA ALA A 180 -11.53 12.68 5.43
C ALA A 180 -10.20 13.43 5.20
N ARG A 181 -9.16 13.15 5.99
CA ARG A 181 -7.80 13.70 5.81
C ARG A 181 -7.11 13.09 4.59
N LEU A 182 -7.55 11.93 4.10
CA LEU A 182 -7.04 11.29 2.89
C LEU A 182 -7.58 12.04 1.66
N GLU A 183 -6.81 13.02 1.22
CA GLU A 183 -7.12 13.84 0.07
C GLU A 183 -6.09 13.65 -1.05
N THR A 184 -6.55 13.56 -2.29
CA THR A 184 -5.68 13.40 -3.45
C THR A 184 -6.25 14.17 -4.64
N ALA A 185 -5.39 14.64 -5.54
CA ALA A 185 -5.80 15.33 -6.77
C ALA A 185 -5.85 14.40 -7.99
N ILE A 186 -5.24 13.21 -7.90
CA ILE A 186 -5.23 12.20 -8.97
C ILE A 186 -5.50 10.84 -8.35
N CYS A 187 -6.45 10.10 -8.91
CA CYS A 187 -6.72 8.72 -8.55
C CYS A 187 -7.01 7.91 -9.81
N VAL A 188 -6.27 6.82 -10.00
CA VAL A 188 -6.54 5.80 -11.02
C VAL A 188 -7.14 4.59 -10.31
N PHE A 189 -8.24 4.07 -10.81
CA PHE A 189 -8.87 2.86 -10.27
C PHE A 189 -8.86 1.73 -11.31
N HIS A 190 -8.90 0.49 -10.83
CA HIS A 190 -8.92 -0.68 -11.69
C HIS A 190 -9.70 -1.83 -11.03
N GLN A 191 -10.45 -2.55 -11.85
CA GLN A 191 -11.06 -3.85 -11.52
C GLN A 191 -10.50 -4.90 -12.47
N ARG A 192 -10.08 -6.04 -11.93
CA ARG A 192 -9.56 -7.17 -12.71
C ARG A 192 -10.66 -8.18 -13.04
N PHE A 193 -10.44 -8.90 -14.13
CA PHE A 193 -11.10 -10.15 -14.49
C PHE A 193 -10.00 -11.17 -14.83
N SER A 194 -9.99 -12.34 -14.17
CA SER A 194 -9.11 -13.46 -14.48
C SER A 194 -9.86 -14.58 -15.18
N THR A 195 -9.13 -15.32 -16.03
CA THR A 195 -9.56 -16.60 -16.60
C THR A 195 -9.32 -17.75 -15.63
#